data_AF-A0A2G9RU03-F1
#
_entry.id   AF-A0A2G9RU03-F1
#
_cell.length_a   1.000
_cell.length_b   1.000
_cell.length_c   1.000
_cell.angle_alpha   90.00
_cell.angle_beta   90.00
_cell.angle_gamma   90.00
#
_symmetry.space_group_name_H-M   'P 1'
#
loop_
_entity.id
_entity.type
_entity.pdbx_description
1 polymer ?
#
loop_
_entity_poly.entity_id
_entity_poly.type
_entity_poly.pdbx_seq_one_letter_code
_entity_poly.pdbx_strand_id
1 'polypeptide(L)'
;MVLRSSFNSWSSLQAFHEEYSRLCKLAEEQPSPSSDPRLQHVLVYFFQNKAPQRVIERTLLEQFADKNLSYDERSISIMKVAQAKLKEIGPSDMDMKLYQKWHEDYSQFRKVSVYLLTGLELYQKGKCQEALTYLVHAYQSNSALSSIGANRGVDGKLIELYRRKCLLELNDMAAKMFETQVEEQVSEGISIMNDLIIPCMHLIADNKISEEDLEAIEDMRSRWCSYLGQDINENLQLKLGQFLPRLLDCSSEDISLKEPPKIRPHSPYDLCNRFTAIMESIHGTSTVRVK
;
A
#
# COMPACT_ATOMS: atom_id res chain seq x y z
N MET A 1 -1.80 -37.25 7.10
CA MET A 1 -2.68 -38.41 6.87
C MET A 1 -4.15 -38.12 7.17
N VAL A 2 -4.47 -37.33 8.22
CA VAL A 2 -5.84 -36.83 8.51
C VAL A 2 -6.38 -35.83 7.46
N LEU A 3 -5.47 -35.17 6.71
CA LEU A 3 -5.77 -34.20 5.64
C LEU A 3 -6.46 -34.78 4.41
N ARG A 4 -6.23 -36.06 4.09
CA ARG A 4 -6.94 -36.74 3.00
C ARG A 4 -8.32 -37.22 3.45
N SER A 5 -8.50 -37.60 4.71
CA SER A 5 -9.75 -38.20 5.17
C SER A 5 -10.92 -37.22 5.30
N SER A 6 -10.69 -35.96 5.69
CA SER A 6 -11.75 -34.94 5.72
C SER A 6 -12.04 -34.32 4.36
N PHE A 7 -11.10 -34.40 3.41
CA PHE A 7 -11.30 -33.99 2.00
C PHE A 7 -11.80 -35.12 1.09
N ASN A 8 -11.60 -36.40 1.43
CA ASN A 8 -12.11 -37.53 0.65
C ASN A 8 -13.65 -37.64 0.69
N SER A 9 -14.32 -36.99 1.65
CA SER A 9 -15.78 -36.82 1.65
C SER A 9 -16.28 -35.79 0.64
N TRP A 10 -15.38 -35.11 -0.09
CA TRP A 10 -15.67 -34.12 -1.13
C TRP A 10 -15.62 -34.72 -2.54
N SER A 11 -15.59 -36.04 -2.68
CA SER A 11 -15.59 -36.73 -3.99
C SER A 11 -16.82 -36.41 -4.85
N SER A 12 -17.91 -35.91 -4.26
CA SER A 12 -19.10 -35.36 -4.95
C SER A 12 -18.98 -33.88 -5.35
N LEU A 13 -17.86 -33.23 -5.05
CA LEU A 13 -17.66 -31.78 -5.10
C LEU A 13 -16.37 -31.40 -5.87
N GLN A 14 -16.18 -32.00 -7.04
CA GLN A 14 -15.03 -31.78 -7.92
C GLN A 14 -14.67 -30.29 -8.09
N ALA A 15 -15.67 -29.40 -8.22
CA ALA A 15 -15.46 -27.95 -8.37
C ALA A 15 -14.73 -27.29 -7.18
N PHE A 16 -15.02 -27.69 -5.94
CA PHE A 16 -14.34 -27.14 -4.77
C PHE A 16 -12.89 -27.59 -4.71
N HIS A 17 -12.64 -28.86 -5.03
CA HIS A 17 -11.29 -29.41 -5.03
C HIS A 17 -10.44 -28.79 -6.14
N GLU A 18 -11.01 -28.59 -7.33
CA GLU A 18 -10.37 -27.92 -8.45
C GLU A 18 -10.01 -26.48 -8.11
N GLU A 19 -10.95 -25.72 -7.55
CA GLU A 19 -10.71 -24.31 -7.21
C GLU A 19 -9.69 -24.17 -6.06
N TYR A 20 -9.82 -24.98 -5.02
CA TYR A 20 -8.81 -25.03 -3.95
C TYR A 20 -7.42 -25.35 -4.53
N SER A 21 -7.31 -26.38 -5.37
CA SER A 21 -6.04 -26.77 -5.99
C SER A 21 -5.48 -25.68 -6.90
N ARG A 22 -6.33 -24.98 -7.66
CA ARG A 22 -5.94 -23.84 -8.50
C ARG A 22 -5.37 -22.70 -7.65
N LEU A 23 -6.04 -22.35 -6.55
CA LEU A 23 -5.61 -21.28 -5.66
C LEU A 23 -4.35 -21.65 -4.85
N CYS A 24 -4.18 -22.91 -4.47
CA CYS A 24 -2.93 -23.38 -3.86
C CYS A 24 -1.75 -23.24 -4.83
N LYS A 25 -1.91 -23.67 -6.09
CA LYS A 25 -0.88 -23.49 -7.13
C LYS A 25 -0.54 -22.01 -7.33
N LEU A 26 -1.55 -21.15 -7.40
CA LEU A 26 -1.35 -19.70 -7.50
C LEU A 26 -0.62 -19.12 -6.27
N ALA A 27 -0.84 -19.67 -5.08
CA ALA A 27 -0.15 -19.23 -3.88
C ALA A 27 1.31 -19.69 -3.77
N GLU A 28 1.71 -20.74 -4.52
CA GLU A 28 3.10 -21.17 -4.63
C GLU A 28 3.94 -20.21 -5.48
N GLU A 29 3.30 -19.43 -6.37
CA GLU A 29 3.97 -18.38 -7.14
C GLU A 29 4.56 -17.32 -6.21
N GLN A 30 5.88 -17.08 -6.35
CA GLN A 30 6.55 -16.04 -5.58
C GLN A 30 6.26 -14.67 -6.18
N PRO A 31 6.08 -13.62 -5.36
CA PRO A 31 6.02 -12.26 -5.85
C PRO A 31 7.25 -11.94 -6.70
N SER A 32 7.03 -11.32 -7.85
CA SER A 32 8.06 -10.80 -8.74
C SER A 32 7.98 -9.28 -8.77
N PRO A 33 8.97 -8.58 -9.34
CA PRO A 33 8.93 -7.11 -9.42
C PRO A 33 7.67 -6.56 -10.13
N SER A 34 7.01 -7.32 -11.00
CA SER A 34 5.82 -6.89 -11.76
C SER A 34 4.56 -7.70 -11.50
N SER A 35 4.56 -8.64 -10.56
CA SER A 35 3.39 -9.46 -10.23
C SER A 35 3.36 -9.87 -8.77
N ASP A 36 2.20 -9.72 -8.14
CA ASP A 36 1.91 -10.19 -6.79
C ASP A 36 0.61 -11.02 -6.80
N PRO A 37 0.67 -12.36 -6.65
CA PRO A 37 -0.50 -13.22 -6.75
C PRO A 37 -1.50 -12.98 -5.60
N ARG A 38 -1.08 -12.37 -4.49
CA ARG A 38 -1.98 -12.00 -3.37
C ARG A 38 -3.03 -10.97 -3.78
N LEU A 39 -2.74 -10.15 -4.80
CA LEU A 39 -3.69 -9.18 -5.34
C LEU A 39 -4.84 -9.84 -6.10
N GLN A 40 -4.65 -11.07 -6.59
CA GLN A 40 -5.64 -11.76 -7.39
C GLN A 40 -6.76 -12.36 -6.54
N HIS A 41 -6.45 -12.81 -5.31
CA HIS A 41 -7.44 -13.53 -4.51
C HIS A 41 -7.14 -13.54 -3.00
N VAL A 42 -8.20 -13.41 -2.16
CA VAL A 42 -8.10 -13.45 -0.69
C VAL A 42 -7.46 -14.74 -0.17
N LEU A 43 -7.85 -15.89 -0.75
CA LEU A 43 -7.28 -17.17 -0.33
C LEU A 43 -5.79 -17.29 -0.65
N VAL A 44 -5.27 -16.63 -1.70
CA VAL A 44 -3.83 -16.60 -1.97
C VAL A 44 -3.10 -15.86 -0.85
N TYR A 45 -3.63 -14.71 -0.43
CA TYR A 45 -3.11 -14.00 0.73
C TYR A 45 -3.15 -14.85 2.01
N PHE A 46 -4.23 -15.60 2.23
CA PHE A 46 -4.37 -16.50 3.39
C PHE A 46 -3.38 -17.66 3.35
N PHE A 47 -3.18 -18.30 2.19
CA PHE A 47 -2.22 -19.39 2.02
C PHE A 47 -0.79 -18.92 2.31
N GLN A 48 -0.36 -17.82 1.71
CA GLN A 48 1.00 -17.29 1.88
C GLN A 48 1.28 -16.78 3.30
N ASN A 49 0.23 -16.42 4.05
CA ASN A 49 0.31 -16.00 5.45
C ASN A 49 -0.04 -17.11 6.46
N LYS A 50 -0.24 -18.36 6.00
CA LYS A 50 -0.53 -19.53 6.84
C LYS A 50 -1.78 -19.35 7.72
N ALA A 51 -2.87 -18.86 7.12
CA ALA A 51 -4.14 -18.73 7.82
C ALA A 51 -4.65 -20.09 8.35
N PRO A 52 -5.40 -20.10 9.46
CA PRO A 52 -5.99 -21.34 9.98
C PRO A 52 -6.87 -22.02 8.94
N GLN A 53 -6.79 -23.36 8.88
CA GLN A 53 -7.51 -24.15 7.88
C GLN A 53 -9.02 -23.87 7.86
N ARG A 54 -9.64 -23.68 9.03
CA ARG A 54 -11.07 -23.35 9.13
C ARG A 54 -11.42 -22.00 8.50
N VAL A 55 -10.55 -20.99 8.63
CA VAL A 55 -10.72 -19.68 7.98
C VAL A 55 -10.71 -19.84 6.45
N ILE A 56 -9.75 -20.62 5.93
CA ILE A 56 -9.64 -20.94 4.50
C ILE A 56 -10.88 -21.69 4.01
N GLU A 57 -11.28 -22.76 4.71
CA GLU A 57 -12.42 -23.60 4.35
C GLU A 57 -13.72 -22.78 4.29
N ARG A 58 -14.01 -22.01 5.33
CA ARG A 58 -15.19 -21.14 5.36
C ARG A 58 -15.16 -20.11 4.24
N THR A 59 -14.02 -19.45 4.04
CA THR A 59 -13.89 -18.43 2.99
C THR A 59 -14.15 -19.04 1.61
N LEU A 60 -13.61 -20.22 1.32
CA LEU A 60 -13.87 -20.94 0.08
C LEU A 60 -15.35 -21.31 -0.06
N LEU A 61 -15.96 -21.86 0.98
CA LEU A 61 -17.38 -22.22 0.99
C LEU A 61 -18.28 -21.01 0.74
N GLU A 62 -17.97 -19.84 1.31
CA GLU A 62 -18.71 -18.60 1.09
C GLU A 62 -18.69 -18.16 -0.39
N GLN A 63 -17.62 -18.43 -1.14
CA GLN A 63 -17.57 -18.13 -2.57
C GLN A 63 -18.60 -18.94 -3.37
N PHE A 64 -18.74 -20.22 -3.05
CA PHE A 64 -19.69 -21.11 -3.72
C PHE A 64 -21.11 -20.99 -3.17
N ALA A 65 -21.29 -20.45 -1.96
CA ALA A 65 -22.59 -20.22 -1.35
C ALA A 65 -23.31 -18.97 -1.87
N ASP A 66 -22.65 -18.15 -2.70
CA ASP A 66 -23.21 -16.95 -3.27
C ASP A 66 -24.41 -17.26 -4.19
N LYS A 67 -25.54 -16.65 -3.88
CA LYS A 67 -26.79 -16.78 -4.65
C LYS A 67 -26.65 -16.24 -6.06
N ASN A 68 -25.72 -15.30 -6.27
CA ASN A 68 -25.42 -14.72 -7.57
C ASN A 68 -24.71 -15.70 -8.52
N LEU A 69 -24.41 -16.94 -8.12
CA LEU A 69 -23.84 -17.97 -8.98
C LEU A 69 -24.89 -18.96 -9.55
N SER A 70 -26.17 -18.81 -9.19
CA SER A 70 -27.26 -19.76 -9.50
C SER A 70 -27.82 -19.65 -10.93
N TYR A 71 -26.95 -19.71 -11.95
CA TYR A 71 -27.34 -19.60 -13.36
C TYR A 71 -27.79 -20.93 -14.00
N ASP A 72 -27.36 -22.07 -13.46
CA ASP A 72 -27.72 -23.40 -13.97
C ASP A 72 -27.95 -24.42 -12.84
N GLU A 73 -28.49 -25.60 -13.17
CA GLU A 73 -28.80 -26.64 -12.17
C GLU A 73 -27.55 -27.13 -11.43
N ARG A 74 -26.39 -27.15 -12.09
CA ARG A 74 -25.13 -27.59 -11.52
C ARG A 74 -24.64 -26.59 -10.48
N SER A 75 -24.68 -25.29 -10.77
CA SER A 75 -24.27 -24.23 -9.86
C SER A 75 -25.22 -24.09 -8.67
N ILE A 76 -26.53 -24.28 -8.88
CA ILE A 76 -27.53 -24.35 -7.80
C ILE A 76 -27.24 -25.53 -6.86
N SER A 77 -26.90 -26.70 -7.40
CA SER A 77 -26.54 -27.89 -6.60
C SER A 77 -25.29 -27.64 -5.76
N ILE A 78 -24.22 -27.11 -6.37
CA ILE A 78 -22.97 -26.74 -5.69
C ILE A 78 -23.23 -25.72 -4.57
N MET A 79 -24.02 -24.69 -4.85
CA MET A 79 -24.37 -23.66 -3.87
C MET A 79 -25.12 -24.24 -2.66
N LYS A 80 -26.11 -25.11 -2.89
CA LYS A 80 -26.86 -25.76 -1.79
C LYS A 80 -25.94 -26.59 -0.90
N VAL A 81 -24.99 -27.31 -1.48
CA VAL A 81 -23.99 -28.07 -0.72
C VAL A 81 -23.06 -27.13 0.06
N ALA A 82 -22.63 -26.03 -0.54
CA ALA A 82 -21.82 -25.01 0.14
C ALA A 82 -22.55 -24.45 1.38
N GLN A 83 -23.82 -24.09 1.23
CA GLN A 83 -24.66 -23.55 2.30
C GLN A 83 -24.94 -24.58 3.40
N ALA A 84 -25.12 -25.85 3.05
CA ALA A 84 -25.26 -26.93 4.03
C ALA A 84 -23.99 -27.06 4.88
N LYS A 85 -22.82 -27.12 4.23
CA LYS A 85 -21.53 -27.20 4.92
C LYS A 85 -21.24 -25.97 5.79
N LEU A 86 -21.59 -24.77 5.34
CA LEU A 86 -21.43 -23.55 6.16
C LEU A 86 -22.27 -23.59 7.45
N LYS A 87 -23.45 -24.23 7.42
CA LYS A 87 -24.30 -24.38 8.61
C LYS A 87 -23.75 -25.41 9.60
N GLU A 88 -22.93 -26.35 9.14
CA GLU A 88 -22.25 -27.32 9.99
C GLU A 88 -21.07 -26.71 10.76
N ILE A 89 -20.53 -25.58 10.30
CA ILE A 89 -19.47 -24.84 11.02
C ILE A 89 -20.12 -24.11 12.20
N GLY A 90 -20.05 -24.71 13.38
CA GLY A 90 -20.61 -24.16 14.60
C GLY A 90 -19.72 -23.09 15.25
N PRO A 91 -20.23 -22.34 16.25
CA PRO A 91 -19.45 -21.34 17.00
C PRO A 91 -18.24 -21.92 17.74
N SER A 92 -18.27 -23.22 18.06
CA SER A 92 -17.14 -23.94 18.69
C SER A 92 -16.02 -24.30 17.71
N ASP A 93 -16.32 -24.37 16.41
CA ASP A 93 -15.37 -24.78 15.37
C ASP A 93 -14.55 -23.60 14.84
N MET A 94 -14.98 -22.37 15.10
CA MET A 94 -14.36 -21.16 14.58
C MET A 94 -14.57 -19.95 15.48
N ASP A 95 -13.47 -19.26 15.78
CA ASP A 95 -13.53 -17.91 16.32
C ASP A 95 -13.89 -16.91 15.20
N MET A 96 -15.09 -16.36 15.27
CA MET A 96 -15.58 -15.37 14.32
C MET A 96 -14.83 -14.04 14.37
N LYS A 97 -14.23 -13.67 15.51
CA LYS A 97 -13.38 -12.47 15.60
C LYS A 97 -12.09 -12.68 14.84
N LEU A 98 -11.47 -13.85 15.00
CA LEU A 98 -10.29 -14.22 14.22
C LEU A 98 -10.62 -14.26 12.73
N TYR A 99 -11.75 -14.84 12.34
CA TYR A 99 -12.22 -14.86 10.94
C TYR A 99 -12.34 -13.43 10.36
N GLN A 100 -13.03 -12.54 11.07
CA GLN A 100 -13.18 -11.13 10.65
C GLN A 100 -11.83 -10.44 10.54
N LYS A 101 -10.93 -10.66 11.51
CA LYS A 101 -9.60 -10.07 11.51
C LYS A 101 -8.77 -10.43 10.28
N TRP A 102 -8.84 -11.68 9.81
CA TRP A 102 -8.14 -12.10 8.58
C TRP A 102 -8.65 -11.37 7.34
N HIS A 103 -9.96 -11.17 7.24
CA HIS A 103 -10.56 -10.41 6.13
C HIS A 103 -10.28 -8.90 6.24
N GLU A 104 -10.24 -8.35 7.44
CA GLU A 104 -9.79 -6.97 7.70
C GLU A 104 -8.34 -6.77 7.28
N ASP A 105 -7.44 -7.68 7.65
CA ASP A 105 -6.03 -7.64 7.26
C ASP A 105 -5.88 -7.69 5.73
N TYR A 106 -6.64 -8.55 5.05
CA TYR A 106 -6.64 -8.60 3.57
C TYR A 106 -7.21 -7.33 2.94
N SER A 107 -8.29 -6.77 3.49
CA SER A 107 -8.86 -5.49 3.05
C SER A 107 -7.85 -4.35 3.19
N GLN A 108 -7.12 -4.32 4.31
CA GLN A 108 -6.06 -3.36 4.56
C GLN A 108 -4.89 -3.56 3.58
N PHE A 109 -4.47 -4.80 3.30
CA PHE A 109 -3.46 -5.10 2.28
C PHE A 109 -3.85 -4.55 0.90
N ARG A 110 -5.12 -4.75 0.49
CA ARG A 110 -5.64 -4.19 -0.77
C ARG A 110 -5.65 -2.66 -0.74
N LYS A 111 -6.03 -2.04 0.38
CA LYS A 111 -6.01 -0.58 0.54
C LYS A 111 -4.59 -0.01 0.41
N VAL A 112 -3.60 -0.61 1.07
CA VAL A 112 -2.18 -0.25 0.94
C VAL A 112 -1.73 -0.37 -0.51
N SER A 113 -2.11 -1.46 -1.19
CA SER A 113 -1.77 -1.68 -2.60
C SER A 113 -2.37 -0.60 -3.50
N VAL A 114 -3.63 -0.20 -3.29
CA VAL A 114 -4.26 0.92 -4.01
C VAL A 114 -3.49 2.23 -3.80
N TYR A 115 -3.11 2.54 -2.56
CA TYR A 115 -2.36 3.75 -2.26
C TYR A 115 -0.99 3.75 -2.93
N LEU A 116 -0.24 2.65 -2.82
CA LEU A 116 1.04 2.50 -3.50
C LEU A 116 0.89 2.70 -5.01
N LEU A 117 -0.01 1.96 -5.67
CA LEU A 117 -0.22 2.03 -7.11
C LEU A 117 -0.59 3.44 -7.58
N THR A 118 -1.52 4.08 -6.86
CA THR A 118 -1.96 5.43 -7.20
C THR A 118 -0.81 6.44 -7.01
N GLY A 119 -0.05 6.32 -5.92
CA GLY A 119 1.12 7.15 -5.68
C GLY A 119 2.15 7.03 -6.81
N LEU A 120 2.45 5.81 -7.24
CA LEU A 120 3.36 5.55 -8.36
C LEU A 120 2.83 6.10 -9.70
N GLU A 121 1.55 5.91 -10.00
CA GLU A 121 0.90 6.42 -11.21
C GLU A 121 0.91 7.96 -11.27
N LEU A 122 0.71 8.63 -10.13
CA LEU A 122 0.79 10.07 -10.01
C LEU A 122 2.23 10.56 -10.16
N TYR A 123 3.19 9.88 -9.52
CA TYR A 123 4.61 10.19 -9.66
C TYR A 123 5.05 10.16 -11.13
N GLN A 124 4.65 9.13 -11.89
CA GLN A 124 4.95 9.05 -13.33
C GLN A 124 4.34 10.18 -14.17
N LYS A 125 3.26 10.81 -13.69
CA LYS A 125 2.60 11.95 -14.34
C LYS A 125 3.20 13.30 -13.91
N GLY A 126 4.28 13.31 -13.11
CA GLY A 126 4.87 14.53 -12.54
C GLY A 126 4.03 15.16 -11.42
N LYS A 127 3.05 14.42 -10.89
CA LYS A 127 2.11 14.87 -9.86
C LYS A 127 2.64 14.58 -8.46
N CYS A 128 3.81 15.11 -8.15
CA CYS A 128 4.58 14.74 -6.96
C CYS A 128 3.90 15.12 -5.63
N GLN A 129 3.17 16.23 -5.59
CA GLN A 129 2.42 16.63 -4.39
C GLN A 129 1.34 15.58 -4.05
N GLU A 130 0.51 15.22 -5.03
CA GLU A 130 -0.53 14.21 -4.82
C GLU A 130 0.08 12.81 -4.57
N ALA A 131 1.16 12.47 -5.28
CA ALA A 131 1.87 11.21 -5.13
C ALA A 131 2.41 11.01 -3.70
N LEU A 132 3.04 12.03 -3.13
CA LEU A 132 3.62 11.96 -1.79
C LEU A 132 2.54 11.62 -0.74
N THR A 133 1.37 12.25 -0.82
CA THR A 133 0.26 11.95 0.11
C THR A 133 -0.14 10.47 0.04
N TYR A 134 -0.33 9.91 -1.15
CA TYR A 134 -0.66 8.49 -1.28
C TYR A 134 0.44 7.58 -0.75
N LEU A 135 1.71 7.89 -1.01
CA LEU A 135 2.85 7.06 -0.59
C LEU A 135 3.08 7.09 0.93
N VAL A 136 2.89 8.22 1.59
CA VAL A 136 2.97 8.31 3.06
C VAL A 136 1.85 7.49 3.71
N HIS A 137 0.62 7.60 3.21
CA HIS A 137 -0.52 6.82 3.70
C HIS A 137 -0.35 5.32 3.43
N ALA A 138 0.26 4.94 2.29
CA ALA A 138 0.65 3.57 2.01
C ALA A 138 1.67 3.08 3.05
N TYR A 139 2.70 3.87 3.37
CA TYR A 139 3.73 3.51 4.33
C TYR A 139 3.18 3.25 5.73
N GLN A 140 2.42 4.21 6.28
CA GLN A 140 1.79 4.11 7.60
C GLN A 140 0.82 2.93 7.69
N SER A 141 0.02 2.72 6.64
CA SER A 141 -0.92 1.60 6.59
C SER A 141 -0.20 0.25 6.45
N ASN A 142 0.95 0.22 5.78
CA ASN A 142 1.75 -0.99 5.58
C ASN A 142 2.51 -1.39 6.85
N SER A 143 2.98 -0.43 7.65
CA SER A 143 3.71 -0.72 8.91
C SER A 143 2.84 -1.52 9.89
N ALA A 144 1.54 -1.21 9.96
CA ALA A 144 0.58 -1.97 10.75
C ALA A 144 0.50 -3.44 10.30
N LEU A 145 0.55 -3.71 8.99
CA LEU A 145 0.56 -5.09 8.47
C LEU A 145 1.90 -5.78 8.68
N SER A 146 3.00 -5.09 8.40
CA SER A 146 4.37 -5.62 8.56
C SER A 146 4.68 -6.03 10.00
N SER A 147 4.08 -5.36 10.99
CA SER A 147 4.19 -5.75 12.41
C SER A 147 3.54 -7.10 12.72
N ILE A 148 2.55 -7.53 11.92
CA ILE A 148 1.87 -8.83 12.05
C ILE A 148 2.69 -9.93 11.36
N GLY A 149 3.38 -9.61 10.27
CA GLY A 149 4.27 -10.55 9.58
C GLY A 149 4.81 -10.03 8.24
N ALA A 150 5.97 -10.52 7.82
CA ALA A 150 6.68 -10.03 6.63
C ALA A 150 5.85 -10.13 5.32
N ASN A 151 4.99 -11.14 5.19
CA ASN A 151 4.16 -11.37 4.00
C ASN A 151 2.76 -10.74 4.09
N ARG A 152 2.50 -9.94 5.13
CA ARG A 152 1.18 -9.32 5.36
C ARG A 152 0.97 -8.05 4.57
N GLY A 153 2.06 -7.34 4.27
CA GLY A 153 2.08 -6.07 3.55
C GLY A 153 2.64 -6.18 2.14
N VAL A 154 2.76 -5.02 1.49
CA VAL A 154 3.55 -4.86 0.25
C VAL A 154 5.03 -4.65 0.59
N ASP A 155 5.91 -4.71 -0.41
CA ASP A 155 7.33 -4.41 -0.22
C ASP A 155 7.53 -2.97 0.28
N GLY A 156 7.97 -2.83 1.53
CA GLY A 156 8.18 -1.54 2.18
C GLY A 156 9.25 -0.69 1.50
N LYS A 157 10.29 -1.33 0.93
CA LYS A 157 11.40 -0.61 0.29
C LYS A 157 10.95 0.17 -0.94
N LEU A 158 9.98 -0.37 -1.68
CA LEU A 158 9.40 0.31 -2.83
C LEU A 158 8.64 1.58 -2.41
N ILE A 159 7.88 1.51 -1.31
CA ILE A 159 7.17 2.68 -0.76
C ILE A 159 8.19 3.73 -0.31
N GLU A 160 9.20 3.33 0.47
CA GLU A 160 10.25 4.21 1.00
C GLU A 160 10.98 4.94 -0.13
N LEU A 161 11.40 4.21 -1.16
CA LEU A 161 12.10 4.75 -2.33
C LEU A 161 11.29 5.86 -3.02
N TYR A 162 10.04 5.59 -3.35
CA TYR A 162 9.23 6.56 -4.09
C TYR A 162 8.73 7.71 -3.23
N ARG A 163 8.46 7.47 -1.94
CA ARG A 163 8.17 8.54 -0.97
C ARG A 163 9.34 9.52 -0.91
N ARG A 164 10.56 9.00 -0.76
CA ARG A 164 11.79 9.81 -0.71
C ARG A 164 12.06 10.55 -2.02
N LYS A 165 11.87 9.91 -3.18
CA LYS A 165 11.96 10.59 -4.48
C LYS A 165 10.98 11.77 -4.58
N CYS A 166 9.71 11.56 -4.21
CA CYS A 166 8.73 12.66 -4.20
C CYS A 166 9.16 13.78 -3.25
N LEU A 167 9.65 13.43 -2.05
CA LEU A 167 10.07 14.40 -1.04
C LEU A 167 11.21 15.29 -1.53
N LEU A 168 12.26 14.68 -2.10
CA LEU A 168 13.40 15.40 -2.67
C LEU A 168 13.01 16.28 -3.87
N GLU A 169 12.14 15.78 -4.75
CA GLU A 169 11.66 16.54 -5.91
C GLU A 169 10.80 17.75 -5.50
N LEU A 170 9.90 17.57 -4.53
CA LEU A 170 9.11 18.66 -3.97
C LEU A 170 9.99 19.68 -3.24
N ASN A 171 11.02 19.23 -2.54
CA ASN A 171 11.97 20.13 -1.88
C ASN A 171 12.74 20.99 -2.87
N ASP A 172 13.24 20.40 -3.97
CA ASP A 172 13.90 21.15 -5.04
C ASP A 172 12.93 22.14 -5.71
N MET A 173 11.68 21.74 -5.94
CA MET A 173 10.64 22.61 -6.48
C MET A 173 10.34 23.79 -5.54
N ALA A 174 10.13 23.53 -4.25
CA ALA A 174 9.86 24.57 -3.25
C ALA A 174 11.03 25.55 -3.11
N ALA A 175 12.27 25.06 -3.16
CA ALA A 175 13.46 25.91 -3.13
C ALA A 175 13.58 26.78 -4.39
N LYS A 176 13.34 26.24 -5.59
CA LYS A 176 13.29 27.04 -6.83
C LYS A 176 12.22 28.11 -6.79
N MET A 177 11.03 27.78 -6.28
CA MET A 177 9.94 28.75 -6.07
C MET A 177 10.35 29.86 -5.10
N PHE A 178 11.02 29.51 -4.01
CA PHE A 178 11.54 30.45 -3.01
C PHE A 178 12.57 31.42 -3.61
N GLU A 179 13.45 30.94 -4.49
CA GLU A 179 14.50 31.73 -5.15
C GLU A 179 13.96 32.74 -6.18
N THR A 180 12.72 32.57 -6.68
CA THR A 180 12.16 33.45 -7.73
C THR A 180 11.87 34.87 -7.27
N GLN A 181 11.73 35.09 -5.95
CA GLN A 181 11.29 36.35 -5.34
C GLN A 181 9.88 36.83 -5.78
N VAL A 182 9.14 36.01 -6.52
CA VAL A 182 7.75 36.28 -6.90
C VAL A 182 6.85 35.82 -5.77
N GLU A 183 6.16 36.76 -5.12
CA GLU A 183 5.38 36.52 -3.89
C GLU A 183 4.42 35.32 -3.98
N GLU A 184 3.74 35.15 -5.12
CA GLU A 184 2.84 34.01 -5.38
C GLU A 184 3.59 32.66 -5.37
N GLN A 185 4.71 32.57 -6.09
CA GLN A 185 5.51 31.34 -6.15
C GLN A 185 6.17 31.05 -4.80
N VAL A 186 6.71 32.08 -4.14
CA VAL A 186 7.27 31.95 -2.80
C VAL A 186 6.22 31.42 -1.82
N SER A 187 4.99 31.94 -1.87
CA SER A 187 3.88 31.47 -1.04
C SER A 187 3.52 30.02 -1.32
N GLU A 188 3.50 29.61 -2.59
CA GLU A 188 3.27 28.22 -2.99
C GLU A 188 4.37 27.29 -2.46
N GLY A 189 5.65 27.66 -2.63
CA GLY A 189 6.79 26.91 -2.10
C GLY A 189 6.73 26.73 -0.58
N ILE A 190 6.33 27.77 0.15
CA ILE A 190 6.17 27.72 1.61
C ILE A 190 4.99 26.83 2.02
N SER A 191 3.88 26.84 1.27
CA SER A 191 2.77 25.90 1.51
C SER A 191 3.21 24.45 1.30
N ILE A 192 3.97 24.16 0.25
CA ILE A 192 4.54 22.81 0.02
C ILE A 192 5.44 22.39 1.21
N MET A 193 6.27 23.30 1.71
CA MET A 193 7.11 23.02 2.89
C MET A 193 6.27 22.69 4.12
N ASN A 194 5.29 23.52 4.44
CA ASN A 194 4.48 23.41 5.66
C ASN A 194 3.47 22.26 5.62
N ASP A 195 2.85 22.03 4.47
CA ASP A 195 1.71 21.13 4.35
C ASP A 195 2.11 19.72 3.93
N LEU A 196 3.30 19.56 3.32
CA LEU A 196 3.76 18.28 2.77
C LEU A 196 5.14 17.86 3.29
N ILE A 197 6.19 18.67 3.06
CA ILE A 197 7.57 18.25 3.30
C ILE A 197 7.86 18.07 4.78
N ILE A 198 7.64 19.11 5.58
CA ILE A 198 7.88 19.09 7.03
C ILE A 198 7.05 17.96 7.67
N PRO A 199 5.72 17.87 7.46
CA PRO A 199 4.94 16.78 8.02
C PRO A 199 5.44 15.39 7.63
N CYS A 200 5.85 15.20 6.37
CA CYS A 200 6.40 13.91 5.92
C CYS A 200 7.73 13.59 6.62
N MET A 201 8.60 14.57 6.85
CA MET A 201 9.88 14.36 7.54
C MET A 201 9.67 13.91 8.99
N HIS A 202 8.75 14.53 9.72
CA HIS A 202 8.37 14.10 11.07
C HIS A 202 7.87 12.66 11.08
N LEU A 203 6.99 12.31 10.14
CA LEU A 203 6.46 10.95 10.02
C LEU A 203 7.54 9.90 9.66
N ILE A 204 8.61 10.30 8.96
CA ILE A 204 9.75 9.42 8.66
C ILE A 204 10.59 9.22 9.92
N ALA A 205 10.86 10.30 10.68
CA ALA A 205 11.70 10.28 11.87
C ALA A 205 11.12 9.47 13.03
N ASP A 206 9.78 9.43 13.16
CA ASP A 206 9.09 8.62 14.18
C ASP A 206 9.17 7.12 13.90
N ASN A 207 9.41 6.74 12.65
CA ASN A 207 9.61 5.35 12.25
C ASN A 207 11.11 5.03 12.25
N LYS A 208 11.47 3.74 12.32
CA LYS A 208 12.89 3.33 12.21
C LYS A 208 13.44 3.83 10.86
N ILE A 209 14.15 4.96 10.90
CA ILE A 209 14.61 5.66 9.72
C ILE A 209 15.67 4.84 8.98
N SER A 210 15.53 4.73 7.66
CA SER A 210 16.57 4.14 6.82
C SER A 210 17.76 5.11 6.68
N GLU A 211 18.97 4.59 6.44
CA GLU A 211 20.15 5.43 6.23
C GLU A 211 19.92 6.41 5.07
N GLU A 212 19.28 5.95 4.00
CA GLU A 212 19.05 6.77 2.83
C GLU A 212 17.89 7.77 3.02
N ASP A 213 16.93 7.51 3.93
CA ASP A 213 15.95 8.53 4.35
C ASP A 213 16.61 9.60 5.22
N LEU A 214 17.56 9.23 6.09
CA LEU A 214 18.32 10.16 6.91
C LEU A 214 19.18 11.08 6.04
N GLU A 215 19.89 10.52 5.05
CA GLU A 215 20.67 11.28 4.08
C GLU A 215 19.79 12.31 3.34
N ALA A 216 18.63 11.90 2.84
CA ALA A 216 17.71 12.80 2.16
C ALA A 216 17.20 13.93 3.08
N ILE A 217 16.94 13.64 4.36
CA ILE A 217 16.54 14.65 5.35
C ILE A 217 17.66 15.67 5.57
N GLU A 218 18.90 15.21 5.75
CA GLU A 218 20.05 16.09 5.98
C GLU A 218 20.39 16.93 4.74
N ASP A 219 20.23 16.38 3.53
CA ASP A 219 20.36 17.14 2.28
C ASP A 219 19.36 18.31 2.20
N MET A 220 18.10 18.04 2.54
CA MET A 220 17.06 19.08 2.56
C MET A 220 17.34 20.13 3.62
N ARG A 221 17.69 19.71 4.84
CA ARG A 221 18.06 20.64 5.94
C ARG A 221 19.25 21.51 5.54
N SER A 222 20.29 20.92 4.98
CA SER A 222 21.48 21.62 4.51
C SER A 222 21.13 22.65 3.44
N ARG A 223 20.25 22.30 2.49
CA ARG A 223 19.78 23.24 1.47
C ARG A 223 19.11 24.46 2.08
N TRP A 224 18.13 24.28 2.97
CA TRP A 224 17.40 25.41 3.54
C TRP A 224 18.23 26.24 4.51
N CYS A 225 19.14 25.61 5.27
CA CYS A 225 20.09 26.32 6.12
C CYS A 225 21.08 27.17 5.32
N SER A 226 21.40 26.80 4.08
CA SER A 226 22.34 27.56 3.24
C SER A 226 21.88 28.99 2.96
N TYR A 227 20.57 29.26 2.99
CA TYR A 227 20.02 30.60 2.79
C TYR A 227 20.27 31.55 3.97
N LEU A 228 20.57 31.05 5.17
CA LEU A 228 20.87 31.90 6.34
C LEU A 228 22.17 32.71 6.19
N GLY A 229 23.10 32.22 5.36
CA GLY A 229 24.37 32.90 5.07
C GLY A 229 24.37 33.70 3.76
N GLN A 230 23.25 33.74 3.05
CA GLN A 230 23.11 34.42 1.76
C GLN A 230 22.45 35.79 1.92
N ASP A 231 22.77 36.70 0.99
CA ASP A 231 22.14 38.02 0.91
C ASP A 231 20.77 37.88 0.22
N ILE A 232 19.76 37.47 1.01
CA ILE A 232 18.36 37.35 0.59
C ILE A 232 17.55 38.53 1.13
N ASN A 233 16.42 38.88 0.47
CA ASN A 233 15.60 40.00 0.93
C ASN A 233 14.99 39.75 2.33
N GLU A 234 14.68 40.84 3.05
CA GLU A 234 14.16 40.76 4.41
C GLU A 234 12.86 39.94 4.53
N ASN A 235 11.97 40.02 3.53
CA ASN A 235 10.71 39.27 3.51
C ASN A 235 10.93 37.75 3.42
N LEU A 236 11.86 37.31 2.56
CA LEU A 236 12.25 35.92 2.39
C LEU A 236 12.96 35.40 3.65
N GLN A 237 13.82 36.22 4.25
CA GLN A 237 14.47 35.88 5.52
C GLN A 237 13.43 35.66 6.63
N LEU A 238 12.41 36.52 6.70
CA LEU A 238 11.30 36.38 7.65
C LEU A 238 10.52 35.08 7.41
N LYS A 239 10.17 34.79 6.16
CA LYS A 239 9.46 33.58 5.75
C LYS A 239 10.26 32.30 6.03
N LEU A 240 11.56 32.30 5.74
CA LEU A 240 12.47 31.21 6.07
C LEU A 240 12.48 30.95 7.58
N GLY A 241 12.59 32.01 8.38
CA GLY A 241 12.58 31.93 9.84
C GLY A 241 11.28 31.33 10.43
N GLN A 242 10.16 31.37 9.70
CA GLN A 242 8.87 30.82 10.17
C GLN A 242 8.76 29.29 10.08
N PHE A 243 9.44 28.65 9.13
CA PHE A 243 9.36 27.19 8.97
C PHE A 243 10.67 26.46 9.27
N LEU A 244 11.82 27.12 9.16
CA LEU A 244 13.12 26.49 9.35
C LEU A 244 13.27 25.80 10.73
N PRO A 245 12.81 26.37 11.86
CA PRO A 245 12.86 25.67 13.14
C PRO A 245 12.12 24.32 13.12
N ARG A 246 10.96 24.24 12.45
CA ARG A 246 10.15 23.01 12.33
C ARG A 246 10.77 22.00 11.36
N LEU A 247 11.57 22.46 10.40
CA LEU A 247 12.33 21.58 9.51
C LEU A 247 13.51 20.92 10.24
N LEU A 248 14.13 21.64 11.17
CA LEU A 248 15.29 21.18 11.94
C LEU A 248 14.88 20.36 13.17
N ASP A 249 13.83 20.79 13.86
CA ASP A 249 13.33 20.11 15.04
C ASP A 249 12.16 19.18 14.68
N CYS A 250 12.45 17.88 14.65
CA CYS A 250 11.42 16.85 14.48
C CYS A 250 10.68 16.53 15.79
N SER A 251 10.57 17.47 16.73
CA SER A 251 9.85 17.24 17.98
C SER A 251 8.37 16.93 17.72
N SER A 252 7.89 15.89 18.41
CA SER A 252 6.64 15.19 18.16
C SER A 252 5.41 16.03 18.55
N GLU A 253 4.99 16.92 17.66
CA GLU A 253 3.59 17.34 17.58
C GLU A 253 2.78 16.25 16.86
N ASP A 254 1.46 16.15 17.11
CA ASP A 254 0.55 15.22 16.42
C ASP A 254 0.45 15.61 14.92
N ILE A 255 1.43 15.17 14.14
CA ILE A 255 1.58 15.54 12.74
C ILE A 255 0.94 14.46 11.88
N SER A 256 -0.04 14.87 11.09
CA SER A 256 -0.69 14.00 10.11
C SER A 256 -0.88 14.73 8.78
N LEU A 257 -0.59 14.03 7.68
CA LEU A 257 -0.95 14.50 6.35
C LEU A 257 -2.44 14.27 6.11
N LYS A 258 -3.08 15.24 5.44
CA LYS A 258 -4.46 15.11 4.99
C LYS A 258 -4.66 13.79 4.24
N GLU A 259 -5.71 13.04 4.59
CA GLU A 259 -6.02 11.80 3.90
C GLU A 259 -6.26 12.04 2.40
N PRO A 260 -5.68 11.21 1.53
CA PRO A 260 -5.91 11.32 0.11
C PRO A 260 -7.35 10.85 -0.24
N PRO A 261 -7.91 11.28 -1.39
CA PRO A 261 -9.22 10.83 -1.83
C PRO A 261 -9.32 9.30 -1.87
N LYS A 262 -10.44 8.77 -1.34
CA LYS A 262 -10.71 7.32 -1.36
C LYS A 262 -10.90 6.83 -2.79
N ILE A 263 -10.02 5.93 -3.23
CA ILE A 263 -10.11 5.28 -4.53
C ILE A 263 -10.76 3.92 -4.36
N ARG A 264 -11.83 3.66 -5.12
CA ARG A 264 -12.46 2.34 -5.18
C ARG A 264 -11.98 1.63 -6.45
N PRO A 265 -11.25 0.52 -6.36
CA PRO A 265 -10.89 -0.25 -7.54
C PRO A 265 -12.16 -0.79 -8.21
N HIS A 266 -12.20 -0.78 -9.54
CA HIS A 266 -13.38 -1.23 -10.29
C HIS A 266 -13.57 -2.76 -10.20
N SER A 267 -12.48 -3.51 -10.03
CA SER A 267 -12.49 -4.96 -9.79
C SER A 267 -11.22 -5.45 -9.07
N PRO A 268 -11.17 -6.69 -8.57
CA PRO A 268 -9.92 -7.28 -8.06
C PRO A 268 -8.83 -7.42 -9.14
N TYR A 269 -9.20 -7.79 -10.37
CA TYR A 269 -8.27 -7.92 -11.49
C TYR A 269 -7.65 -6.58 -11.92
N ASP A 270 -8.36 -5.48 -11.70
CA ASP A 270 -7.88 -4.11 -11.94
C ASP A 270 -6.58 -3.84 -11.16
N LEU A 271 -6.45 -4.34 -9.92
CA LEU A 271 -5.25 -4.12 -9.11
C LEU A 271 -4.04 -4.86 -9.63
N CYS A 272 -4.21 -6.12 -10.06
CA CYS A 272 -3.11 -6.91 -10.62
C CYS A 272 -2.60 -6.28 -11.91
N ASN A 273 -3.52 -5.92 -12.82
CA ASN A 273 -3.17 -5.31 -14.10
C ASN A 273 -2.49 -3.94 -13.91
N ARG A 274 -2.99 -3.11 -12.98
CA ARG A 274 -2.36 -1.85 -12.61
C ARG A 274 -0.95 -2.06 -12.05
N PHE A 275 -0.77 -3.04 -11.18
CA PHE A 275 0.54 -3.38 -10.63
C PHE A 275 1.53 -3.81 -11.70
N THR A 276 1.14 -4.69 -12.61
CA THR A 276 2.02 -5.10 -13.72
C THR A 276 2.37 -3.91 -14.60
N ALA A 277 1.38 -3.12 -15.04
CA ALA A 277 1.60 -1.99 -15.93
C ALA A 277 2.52 -0.92 -15.30
N ILE A 278 2.31 -0.55 -14.03
CA ILE A 278 3.11 0.47 -13.38
C ILE A 278 4.55 0.00 -13.17
N MET A 279 4.73 -1.26 -12.76
CA MET A 279 6.05 -1.81 -12.49
C MET A 279 6.83 -2.02 -13.78
N GLU A 280 6.20 -2.50 -14.85
CA GLU A 280 6.84 -2.58 -16.18
C GLU A 280 7.26 -1.20 -16.69
N SER A 281 6.40 -0.18 -16.51
CA SER A 281 6.72 1.19 -16.91
C SER A 281 7.93 1.76 -16.15
N ILE A 282 7.96 1.58 -14.82
CA ILE A 282 9.07 2.00 -13.94
C ILE A 282 10.40 1.33 -14.34
N HIS A 283 10.38 0.01 -14.56
CA HIS A 283 11.59 -0.74 -14.94
C HIS A 283 12.02 -0.45 -16.39
N GLY A 284 11.06 -0.22 -17.29
CA GLY A 284 11.32 0.21 -18.67
C GLY A 284 11.99 1.58 -18.74
N THR A 285 11.55 2.55 -17.94
CA THR A 285 12.23 3.86 -17.86
C THR A 285 13.65 3.78 -17.29
N SER A 286 13.93 2.79 -16.43
CA SER A 286 15.26 2.60 -15.83
C SER A 286 16.27 1.97 -16.81
N THR A 287 15.81 1.22 -17.81
CA THR A 287 16.66 0.58 -18.83
C THR A 287 16.93 1.45 -20.05
N VAL A 288 16.15 2.52 -20.27
CA VAL A 288 16.25 3.41 -21.44
C VAL A 288 17.20 4.60 -21.23
N ARG A 289 17.86 4.76 -20.07
CA ARG A 289 19.05 5.64 -19.95
C ARG A 289 20.30 4.96 -20.53
N VAL A 290 20.31 4.74 -21.85
CA VAL A 290 21.54 4.46 -22.61
C VAL A 290 21.49 5.26 -23.92
N LYS A 291 21.89 6.53 -23.83
CA LYS A 291 22.96 7.18 -24.62
C LYS A 291 23.00 8.68 -24.32
#